data_AF-A0A2E3MJA7-F1
#
_entry.id   AF-A0A2E3MJA7-F1
#
_cell.length_a   1.000
_cell.length_b   1.000
_cell.length_c   1.000
_cell.angle_alpha   90.00
_cell.angle_beta   90.00
_cell.angle_gamma   90.00
#
_symmetry.space_group_name_H-M   'P 1'
#
loop_
_entity.id
_entity.type
_entity.pdbx_description
1 polymer ?
#
loop_
_entity_poly.entity_id
_entity_poly.type
_entity_poly.pdbx_seq_one_letter_code
_entity_poly.pdbx_strand_id
1 'polypeptide(L)'
;MTTTEPHIILTFLLMGAIIYLNRILGYFIVSRVKINAKLETWLNYLPGCILTAIVAPFVLTADTAEFIAAIVIVMIMWFSDRILLSMVSGIAIVAVFRYLFG
;
A
#
# COMPACT_ATOMS: atom_id res chain seq x y z
N MET A 1 -15.83 -28.50 -2.85
CA MET A 1 -15.55 -27.38 -1.92
C MET A 1 -16.47 -26.22 -2.29
N THR A 2 -17.74 -26.30 -1.90
CA THR A 2 -18.76 -25.27 -2.14
C THR A 2 -19.45 -25.02 -0.81
N THR A 3 -18.76 -24.36 0.11
CA THR A 3 -19.29 -24.02 1.42
C THR A 3 -19.73 -22.56 1.38
N THR A 4 -20.95 -22.33 0.91
CA THR A 4 -21.74 -21.12 1.19
C THR A 4 -22.07 -21.11 2.69
N GLU A 5 -21.04 -20.98 3.52
CA GLU A 5 -21.21 -20.75 4.94
C GLU A 5 -21.76 -19.33 5.09
N PRO A 6 -22.95 -19.14 5.70
CA PRO A 6 -23.52 -17.81 5.90
C PRO A 6 -22.55 -16.88 6.67
N HIS A 7 -21.62 -17.48 7.41
CA HIS A 7 -20.53 -16.84 8.12
C HIS A 7 -19.59 -16.04 7.19
N ILE A 8 -19.23 -16.57 6.01
CA ILE A 8 -18.29 -15.91 5.08
C ILE A 8 -18.92 -14.64 4.50
N ILE A 9 -20.19 -14.75 4.07
CA ILE A 9 -20.94 -13.61 3.54
C ILE A 9 -21.06 -12.52 4.61
N LEU A 10 -21.38 -12.92 5.85
CA LEU A 10 -21.46 -12.01 6.98
C LEU A 10 -20.11 -11.33 7.25
N THR A 11 -18.98 -12.06 7.19
CA THR A 11 -17.63 -11.48 7.34
C THR A 11 -17.32 -10.44 6.28
N PHE A 12 -17.60 -10.71 4.99
CA PHE A 12 -17.38 -9.73 3.93
C PHE A 12 -18.26 -8.48 4.11
N LEU A 13 -19.51 -8.68 4.51
CA LEU A 13 -20.46 -7.59 4.74
C LEU A 13 -20.02 -6.71 5.93
N LEU A 14 -19.55 -7.34 7.02
CA LEU A 14 -18.95 -6.66 8.17
C LEU A 14 -17.66 -5.92 7.81
N MET A 15 -16.73 -6.56 7.07
CA MET A 15 -15.50 -5.92 6.59
C MET A 15 -15.82 -4.70 5.74
N GLY A 16 -16.74 -4.84 4.78
CA GLY A 16 -17.20 -3.74 3.94
C GLY A 16 -17.80 -2.60 4.77
N ALA A 17 -18.70 -2.92 5.71
CA ALA A 17 -19.32 -1.94 6.59
C ALA A 17 -18.27 -1.15 7.39
N ILE A 18 -17.27 -1.83 7.96
CA ILE A 18 -16.19 -1.19 8.73
C ILE A 18 -15.33 -0.29 7.84
N ILE A 19 -14.99 -0.73 6.62
CA ILE A 19 -14.21 0.07 5.66
C ILE A 19 -14.98 1.35 5.29
N TYR A 20 -16.26 1.23 4.96
CA TYR A 20 -17.10 2.39 4.65
C TYR A 20 -17.25 3.33 5.84
N LEU A 21 -17.46 2.76 7.04
CA LEU A 21 -17.60 3.54 8.27
C LEU A 21 -16.32 4.34 8.55
N ASN A 22 -15.14 3.75 8.40
CA ASN A 22 -13.86 4.42 8.59
C ASN A 22 -13.68 5.58 7.57
N ARG A 23 -14.09 5.36 6.32
CA ARG A 23 -14.06 6.39 5.27
C ARG A 23 -14.98 7.57 5.59
N ILE A 24 -16.21 7.28 6.04
CA ILE A 24 -17.21 8.29 6.42
C ILE A 24 -16.76 9.04 7.68
N LEU A 25 -16.21 8.33 8.67
CA LEU A 25 -15.64 8.92 9.89
C LEU A 25 -14.54 9.92 9.55
N GLY A 26 -13.58 9.54 8.71
CA GLY A 26 -12.50 10.43 8.28
C GLY A 26 -13.04 11.70 7.62
N TYR A 27 -13.97 11.57 6.68
CA TYR A 27 -14.61 12.71 6.03
C TYR A 27 -15.39 13.59 7.01
N PHE A 28 -16.17 12.98 7.91
CA PHE A 28 -16.98 13.69 8.89
C PHE A 28 -16.12 14.47 9.89
N ILE A 29 -15.05 13.86 10.40
CA ILE A 29 -14.11 14.50 11.33
C ILE A 29 -13.42 15.68 10.65
N VAL A 30 -12.90 15.48 9.43
CA VAL A 30 -12.25 16.55 8.66
C VAL A 30 -13.22 17.69 8.34
N SER A 31 -14.50 17.38 8.08
CA SER A 31 -15.51 18.42 7.81
C SER A 31 -15.85 19.28 9.04
N ARG A 32 -15.64 18.77 10.25
CA ARG A 32 -15.96 19.46 11.52
C ARG A 32 -14.75 20.10 12.19
N VAL A 33 -13.54 19.65 11.89
CA VAL A 33 -12.30 20.18 12.45
C VAL A 33 -11.73 21.24 11.50
N LYS A 34 -11.52 22.46 11.99
CA LYS A 34 -10.76 23.48 11.25
C LYS A 34 -9.30 23.03 11.17
N ILE A 35 -8.91 22.43 10.04
CA ILE A 35 -7.51 22.10 9.78
C ILE A 35 -6.73 23.40 9.69
N ASN A 36 -5.80 23.59 10.62
CA ASN A 36 -4.88 24.71 10.61
C ASN A 36 -3.76 24.46 9.57
N ALA A 37 -3.21 25.49 8.95
CA ALA A 37 -2.17 25.36 7.91
C ALA A 37 -0.97 24.50 8.35
N LYS A 38 -0.63 24.53 9.64
CA LYS A 38 0.36 23.62 10.23
C LYS A 38 -0.07 22.15 10.16
N LEU A 39 -1.30 21.81 10.55
CA LEU A 39 -1.79 20.43 10.53
C LEU A 39 -1.87 19.88 9.11
N GLU A 40 -2.31 20.68 8.13
CA GLU A 40 -2.33 20.29 6.72
C GLU A 40 -0.93 19.94 6.21
N THR A 41 0.04 20.79 6.54
CA THR A 41 1.45 20.56 6.20
C THR A 41 1.96 19.23 6.78
N TRP A 42 1.62 18.91 8.04
CA TRP A 42 2.01 17.65 8.67
C TRP A 42 1.30 16.44 8.07
N LEU A 43 0.01 16.58 7.73
CA LEU A 43 -0.76 15.54 7.05
C LEU A 43 -0.18 15.24 5.67
N ASN A 44 0.34 16.23 4.94
CA ASN A 44 1.00 16.01 3.64
C ASN A 44 2.33 15.22 3.75
N TYR A 45 3.01 15.25 4.89
CA TYR A 45 4.21 14.43 5.14
C TYR A 45 3.89 13.00 5.57
N LEU A 46 2.68 12.77 6.10
CA LEU A 46 2.26 11.48 6.64
C LEU A 46 2.33 10.34 5.62
N PRO A 47 1.87 10.48 4.35
CA PRO A 47 1.93 9.42 3.35
C PRO A 47 3.36 8.95 3.10
N GLY A 48 4.31 9.88 2.93
CA GLY A 48 5.72 9.54 2.73
C GLY A 48 6.30 8.84 3.95
N CYS A 49 6.02 9.36 5.14
CA CYS A 49 6.51 8.80 6.40
C CYS A 49 6.00 7.36 6.64
N ILE A 50 4.70 7.12 6.43
CA ILE A 50 4.09 5.79 6.59
C ILE A 50 4.70 4.80 5.58
N LEU A 51 4.84 5.20 4.31
CA LEU A 51 5.49 4.37 3.29
C LEU A 51 6.91 4.00 3.72
N THR A 52 7.70 4.99 4.17
CA THR A 52 9.06 4.72 4.66
C THR A 52 9.07 3.82 5.89
N ALA A 53 8.13 3.98 6.82
CA ALA A 53 8.04 3.17 8.03
C ALA A 53 7.62 1.71 7.75
N ILE A 54 6.89 1.46 6.66
CA ILE A 54 6.53 0.11 6.21
C ILE A 54 7.68 -0.52 5.41
N VAL A 55 8.34 0.27 4.55
CA VAL A 55 9.44 -0.22 3.70
C VAL A 55 10.71 -0.47 4.52
N ALA A 56 10.99 0.33 5.54
CA ALA A 56 12.18 0.17 6.38
C ALA A 56 12.31 -1.25 7.01
N PRO A 57 11.32 -1.78 7.74
CA PRO A 57 11.40 -3.14 8.27
C PRO A 57 11.40 -4.19 7.17
N PHE A 58 10.69 -3.97 6.06
CA PHE A 58 10.71 -4.87 4.92
C PHE A 58 12.12 -5.07 4.36
N VAL A 59 12.88 -3.99 4.23
CA VAL A 59 14.29 -4.03 3.78
C VAL A 59 15.21 -4.66 4.82
N LEU A 60 14.93 -4.48 6.12
CA LEU A 60 15.74 -5.05 7.20
C LEU A 60 15.54 -6.56 7.35
N THR A 61 14.34 -7.07 7.05
CA THR A 61 14.03 -8.50 7.08
C THR A 61 14.25 -9.19 5.73
N ALA A 62 14.58 -8.42 4.69
CA ALA A 62 14.78 -8.93 3.34
C ALA A 62 16.03 -9.82 3.27
N ASP A 63 15.92 -10.95 2.57
CA ASP A 63 17.09 -11.76 2.24
C ASP A 63 17.99 -11.02 1.22
N THR A 64 19.23 -11.47 1.04
CA THR A 64 20.21 -10.85 0.12
C THR A 64 19.65 -10.77 -1.30
N ALA A 65 18.87 -11.78 -1.68
CA ALA A 65 18.12 -11.81 -2.93
C ALA A 65 17.08 -10.68 -3.02
N GLU A 66 16.20 -10.59 -2.02
CA GLU A 66 15.11 -9.60 -1.99
C GLU A 66 15.64 -8.17 -1.99
N PHE A 67 16.80 -7.92 -1.37
CA PHE A 67 17.48 -6.64 -1.41
C PHE A 67 17.94 -6.25 -2.83
N ILE A 68 18.52 -7.19 -3.59
CA ILE A 68 18.92 -6.97 -4.99
C ILE A 68 17.69 -6.69 -5.86
N ALA A 69 16.58 -7.40 -5.62
CA ALA A 69 15.30 -7.14 -6.30
C ALA A 69 14.82 -5.71 -6.07
N ALA A 70 14.82 -5.27 -4.82
CA ALA A 70 14.35 -3.95 -4.42
C ALA A 70 15.16 -2.85 -5.13
N ILE A 71 16.48 -3.00 -5.21
CA ILE A 71 17.37 -2.06 -5.93
C ILE A 71 17.00 -1.99 -7.42
N VAL A 72 16.78 -3.13 -8.06
CA VAL A 72 16.40 -3.19 -9.49
C VAL A 72 15.05 -2.53 -9.72
N ILE A 73 14.06 -2.75 -8.85
CA ILE A 73 12.74 -2.12 -8.95
C ILE A 73 12.84 -0.59 -8.81
N VAL A 74 13.61 -0.12 -7.83
CA VAL A 74 13.82 1.33 -7.60
C VAL A 74 14.51 1.99 -8.81
N MET A 75 15.50 1.33 -9.41
CA MET A 75 16.17 1.84 -10.63
C MET A 75 15.20 1.94 -11.81
N ILE A 76 14.32 0.97 -11.98
CA ILE A 76 13.33 0.97 -13.08
C ILE A 76 12.26 2.03 -12.85
N MET A 77 11.82 2.21 -11.60
CA MET A 77 10.87 3.28 -11.24
C MET A 77 11.45 4.67 -11.52
N TRP A 78 12.74 4.91 -11.27
CA TRP A 78 13.37 6.20 -11.53
C TRP A 78 13.42 6.52 -13.04
N PHE A 79 13.49 5.51 -13.90
CA PHE A 79 13.62 5.73 -15.34
C PHE A 79 12.29 5.91 -16.10
N SER A 80 11.15 5.54 -15.50
CA SER A 80 9.84 5.56 -16.19
C SER A 80 8.96 6.74 -15.79
N ASP A 81 9.10 7.85 -16.51
CA ASP A 81 8.23 9.05 -16.47
C ASP A 81 6.81 8.81 -17.09
N ARG A 82 6.39 7.53 -17.15
CA ARG A 82 5.11 7.05 -17.73
C ARG A 82 4.47 6.04 -16.76
N ILE A 83 3.51 6.52 -15.97
CA ILE A 83 2.84 5.78 -14.86
C ILE A 83 2.38 4.36 -15.25
N LEU A 84 1.85 4.17 -16.47
CA LEU A 84 1.38 2.87 -16.95
C LEU A 84 2.51 1.86 -17.20
N LEU A 85 3.64 2.30 -17.74
CA LEU A 85 4.80 1.44 -17.97
C LEU A 85 5.47 1.08 -16.65
N SER A 86 5.52 2.02 -15.69
CA SER A 86 6.05 1.80 -14.35
C SER A 86 5.25 0.76 -13.55
N MET A 87 3.91 0.76 -13.65
CA MET A 87 3.08 -0.27 -13.03
C MET A 87 3.33 -1.67 -13.62
N VAL A 88 3.35 -1.78 -14.96
CA VAL A 88 3.53 -3.07 -15.63
C VAL A 88 4.94 -3.63 -15.39
N SER A 89 5.96 -2.77 -15.43
CA SER A 89 7.33 -3.20 -15.12
C SER A 89 7.47 -3.59 -13.66
N GLY A 90 6.87 -2.84 -12.72
CA GLY A 90 6.90 -3.18 -11.29
C GLY A 90 6.29 -4.55 -11.02
N ILE A 91 5.12 -4.85 -11.61
CA ILE A 91 4.47 -6.16 -11.49
C ILE A 91 5.32 -7.27 -12.14
N ALA A 92 5.87 -7.02 -13.33
CA ALA A 92 6.68 -8.00 -14.04
C ALA A 92 7.98 -8.34 -13.28
N ILE A 93 8.67 -7.34 -12.73
CA ILE A 93 9.86 -7.60 -11.91
C ILE A 93 9.49 -8.35 -10.64
N VAL A 94 8.45 -7.95 -9.91
CA VAL A 94 8.03 -8.66 -8.69
C VAL A 94 7.64 -10.11 -9.00
N ALA A 95 6.95 -10.34 -10.12
CA ALA A 95 6.56 -11.68 -10.56
C ALA A 95 7.77 -12.55 -10.96
N VAL A 96 8.71 -12.00 -11.75
CA VAL A 96 9.92 -12.73 -12.16
C VAL A 96 10.82 -12.99 -10.96
N PHE A 97 10.96 -12.03 -10.06
CA PHE A 97 11.82 -12.17 -8.89
C PHE A 97 11.26 -13.22 -7.92
N ARG A 98 9.94 -13.21 -7.70
CA ARG A 98 9.26 -14.21 -6.87
C ARG A 98 9.20 -15.59 -7.53
N TYR A 99 9.35 -15.68 -8.85
CA TYR A 99 9.47 -16.94 -9.57
C TYR A 99 10.90 -17.50 -9.58
N LEU A 100 11.92 -16.63 -9.55
CA LEU A 100 13.33 -17.06 -9.50
C LEU A 100 13.81 -17.42 -8.08
N PHE A 101 13.25 -16.78 -7.05
CA PHE A 101 13.61 -16.97 -5.64
C PHE A 101 12.52 -17.64 -4.78
N GLY A 102 11.44 -18.11 -5.42
CA GLY A 102 10.38 -18.91 -4.79
C GLY A 102 10.64 -20.41 -4.88
#